data_AF-A0AAJ3D0M8-F1
#
_entry.id   AF-A0AAJ3D0M8-F1
#
_cell.length_a   1.000
_cell.length_b   1.000
_cell.length_c   1.000
_cell.angle_alpha   90.00
_cell.angle_beta   90.00
_cell.angle_gamma   90.00
#
_symmetry.space_group_name_H-M   'P 1'
#
loop_
_entity.id
_entity.type
_entity.pdbx_description
1 polymer ?
#
loop_
_entity_poly.entity_id
_entity_poly.type
_entity_poly.pdbx_seq_one_letter_code
_entity_poly.pdbx_strand_id
1 'polypeptide(L)' 'MSGKFRFSRRSEKNLEGVKPQLVAVVRRALELTEVDFGITEGLRTKERQKQLVAEGKSQTMNSRHLTGDAVD' A
#
# COMPACT_ATOMS: atom_id res chain seq x y z
N MET A 1 3.09 21.16 -19.41
CA MET A 1 2.28 19.92 -19.49
C MET A 1 2.87 18.95 -18.49
N SER A 2 2.27 18.81 -17.31
CA SER A 2 2.78 17.85 -16.32
C SER A 2 2.49 16.44 -16.84
N GLY A 3 3.52 15.64 -17.05
CA GLY A 3 3.36 14.23 -17.40
C GLY A 3 2.62 13.55 -16.25
N LYS A 4 1.43 13.00 -16.51
CA LYS A 4 0.66 12.27 -15.49
C LYS A 4 1.55 11.19 -14.89
N PHE A 5 1.83 11.26 -13.58
CA PHE A 5 2.57 10.24 -12.86
C PHE A 5 1.91 8.87 -13.04
N ARG A 6 2.72 7.81 -12.99
CA ARG A 6 2.24 6.44 -13.14
C ARG A 6 2.92 5.57 -12.11
N PHE A 7 2.15 4.69 -11.51
CA PHE A 7 2.71 3.68 -10.64
C PHE A 7 3.69 2.79 -11.41
N SER A 8 4.85 2.59 -10.81
CA SER A 8 5.84 1.63 -11.29
C SER A 8 5.28 0.21 -11.23
N ARG A 9 5.91 -0.73 -11.94
CA ARG A 9 5.56 -2.16 -11.83
C ARG A 9 5.61 -2.67 -10.38
N ARG A 10 6.52 -2.13 -9.56
CA ARG A 10 6.61 -2.48 -8.14
C ARG A 10 5.38 -2.01 -7.37
N SER A 11 4.96 -0.76 -7.59
CA SER A 11 3.76 -0.21 -6.97
C SER A 11 2.51 -0.99 -7.38
N GLU A 12 2.37 -1.32 -8.66
CA GLU A 12 1.24 -2.13 -9.16
C GLU A 12 1.20 -3.51 -8.51
N LYS A 13 2.35 -4.18 -8.40
CA LYS A 13 2.45 -5.48 -7.69
C LYS A 13 2.07 -5.35 -6.21
N ASN A 14 2.48 -4.27 -5.55
CA ASN A 14 2.14 -4.05 -4.15
C ASN A 14 0.65 -3.77 -3.93
N LEU A 15 -0.10 -3.35 -4.95
CA LEU A 15 -1.55 -3.17 -4.88
C LEU A 15 -2.33 -4.48 -5.07
N GLU A 16 -1.67 -5.59 -5.43
CA GLU A 16 -2.32 -6.90 -5.54
C GLU A 16 -2.90 -7.34 -4.19
N GLY A 17 -4.19 -7.69 -4.17
CA GLY A 17 -4.90 -8.11 -2.96
C GLY A 17 -5.38 -6.97 -2.06
N VAL A 18 -5.04 -5.72 -2.36
CA VAL A 18 -5.64 -4.54 -1.71
C VAL A 18 -7.08 -4.38 -2.19
N LYS A 19 -7.99 -3.92 -1.32
CA LYS A 19 -9.40 -3.77 -1.69
C LYS A 19 -9.57 -2.80 -2.87
N PRO A 20 -10.44 -3.12 -3.85
CA PRO A 20 -10.60 -2.32 -5.07
C PRO A 20 -10.92 -0.85 -4.81
N GLN A 21 -11.71 -0.56 -3.77
CA GLN A 21 -12.06 0.80 -3.37
C GLN A 21 -10.84 1.63 -2.94
N LEU A 22 -9.90 1.04 -2.19
CA LEU A 22 -8.67 1.72 -1.78
C LEU A 22 -7.73 1.90 -2.98
N VAL A 23 -7.62 0.89 -3.85
CA VAL A 23 -6.87 0.98 -5.12
C VAL A 23 -7.38 2.15 -5.99
N ALA A 24 -8.70 2.31 -6.10
CA ALA A 24 -9.30 3.42 -6.85
C ALA A 24 -8.93 4.79 -6.25
N VAL A 25 -8.94 4.90 -4.92
CA VAL A 25 -8.57 6.13 -4.21
C VAL A 25 -7.11 6.49 -4.45
N VAL A 26 -6.16 5.56 -4.28
CA VAL A 26 -4.73 5.89 -4.47
C VAL A 26 -4.36 6.18 -5.92
N ARG A 27 -4.99 5.50 -6.89
CA ARG A 27 -4.82 5.84 -8.31
C ARG A 27 -5.33 7.25 -8.59
N ARG A 28 -6.49 7.62 -8.04
CA ARG A 28 -7.02 8.99 -8.17
C ARG A 28 -6.12 10.02 -7.50
N ALA A 29 -5.55 9.71 -6.33
CA ALA A 29 -4.59 10.59 -5.67
C ALA A 29 -3.35 10.84 -6.54
N LEU A 30 -2.83 9.82 -7.22
CA LEU A 30 -1.69 9.96 -8.14
C LEU A 30 -1.99 10.86 -9.35
N GLU A 31 -3.24 10.88 -9.81
CA GLU A 31 -3.65 11.78 -10.90
C GLU A 31 -3.77 13.25 -10.45
N LEU A 32 -4.04 13.48 -9.16
CA LEU A 32 -4.35 14.78 -8.59
C LEU A 32 -3.14 15.47 -7.95
N THR A 33 -2.20 14.67 -7.46
CA THR A 33 -1.02 15.16 -6.74
C THR A 33 -0.07 15.95 -7.64
N GLU A 34 0.56 16.99 -7.09
CA GLU A 34 1.66 17.70 -7.73
C GLU A 34 3.01 17.01 -7.50
N VAL A 35 3.05 16.04 -6.58
CA VAL A 35 4.26 15.30 -6.18
C VAL A 35 4.08 13.81 -6.42
N ASP A 36 5.03 13.17 -7.11
CA ASP A 36 5.01 11.74 -7.36
C ASP A 36 5.10 10.92 -6.07
N PHE A 37 4.43 9.77 -6.04
CA PHE A 37 4.55 8.81 -4.95
C PHE A 37 4.36 7.37 -5.45
N GLY A 38 4.95 6.42 -4.72
CA GLY A 38 4.85 4.99 -4.99
C GLY A 38 4.22 4.24 -3.83
N ILE A 39 3.86 2.98 -4.08
CA ILE A 39 3.32 2.07 -3.05
C ILE A 39 4.45 1.12 -2.66
N THR A 40 4.82 1.14 -1.39
CA THR A 40 5.91 0.35 -0.82
C THR A 40 5.44 -0.97 -0.20
N GLU A 41 4.23 -0.98 0.38
CA GLU A 41 3.57 -2.18 0.91
C GLU A 41 2.05 -2.07 0.76
N GLY A 42 1.38 -3.18 0.39
CA GLY A 42 -0.08 -3.27 0.36
C GLY A 42 -0.57 -4.41 1.24
N LEU A 43 -1.03 -5.51 0.63
CA LEU A 43 -1.44 -6.70 1.38
C LEU A 43 -0.23 -7.34 2.09
N ARG A 44 -0.26 -7.37 3.43
CA ARG A 44 0.79 -7.95 4.28
C ARG A 44 0.45 -9.38 4.64
N THR A 45 1.46 -10.24 4.71
CA THR A 45 1.29 -11.62 5.19
C THR A 45 1.24 -11.69 6.71
N LYS A 46 0.62 -12.74 7.25
CA LYS A 46 0.57 -12.95 8.71
C LYS A 46 1.97 -13.14 9.30
N GLU A 47 2.87 -13.79 8.57
CA GLU A 47 4.26 -14.03 8.95
C GLU A 47 5.02 -12.72 9.07
N ARG A 48 4.86 -11.82 8.07
CA ARG A 48 5.47 -10.48 8.12
C ARG A 48 4.93 -9.66 9.29
N GLN A 49 3.62 -9.71 9.54
CA GLN A 49 3.04 -9.00 10.68
C GLN A 49 3.58 -9.56 12.02
N LYS A 50 3.72 -10.88 12.14
CA LYS A 50 4.30 -11.52 13.33
C LYS A 50 5.75 -11.08 13.54
N GLN A 51 6.54 -11.01 12.47
CA GLN A 51 7.90 -10.48 12.51
C GLN A 51 7.92 -9.03 13.01
N LEU A 52 7.04 -8.16 12.48
CA LEU A 52 6.98 -6.76 12.90
C LEU A 52 6.61 -6.60 14.38
N VAL A 53 5.72 -7.46 14.90
CA VAL A 53 5.39 -7.48 16.33
C VAL A 53 6.59 -7.94 17.17
N ALA A 54 7.27 -9.01 16.76
CA ALA A 54 8.46 -9.50 17.45
C ALA A 54 9.62 -8.48 17.44
N GLU A 55 9.76 -7.70 16.36
CA GLU A 55 10.73 -6.60 16.24
C GLU A 55 10.30 -5.32 16.97
N GLY A 56 9.10 -5.27 17.58
CA GLY A 56 8.57 -4.07 18.24
C GLY A 56 8.11 -2.96 17.29
N LYS A 57 8.08 -3.21 15.98
CA LYS A 57 7.61 -2.28 14.94
C LYS A 57 6.09 -2.24 14.80
N SER A 58 5.40 -3.20 15.40
CA SER A 58 3.95 -3.21 15.58
C SER A 58 3.62 -3.63 17.00
N GLN A 59 2.60 -3.03 17.60
CA GLN A 59 2.12 -3.40 18.94
C GLN A 59 1.11 -4.56 18.90
N THR A 60 0.55 -4.88 17.72
CA THR A 60 -0.54 -5.84 17.59
C THR A 60 -0.47 -6.66 16.31
N MET A 61 -1.07 -7.86 16.34
CA MET A 61 -1.32 -8.68 15.15
C MET A 61 -2.53 -8.21 14.33
N ASN A 62 -3.37 -7.31 14.88
CA ASN A 62 -4.55 -6.78 14.20
C ASN A 62 -4.18 -5.61 13.27
N SER A 63 -3.63 -5.91 12.10
CA SER A 63 -3.23 -4.92 11.08
C SER A 63 -4.20 -4.87 9.90
N ARG A 64 -4.51 -3.67 9.43
CA ARG A 64 -5.31 -3.41 8.23
C ARG A 64 -4.64 -3.87 6.94
N HIS A 65 -3.30 -3.99 6.93
CA HIS A 65 -2.60 -4.59 5.80
C HIS A 65 -2.93 -6.08 5.64
N LEU A 66 -3.34 -6.79 6.70
CA LEU A 66 -3.73 -8.20 6.60
C LEU A 66 -5.07 -8.39 5.88
N THR A 67 -5.91 -7.35 5.87
CA THR A 67 -7.26 -7.39 5.29
C THR A 67 -7.38 -6.62 3.98
N GLY A 68 -6.26 -6.12 3.45
CA GLY A 68 -6.22 -5.31 2.23
C GLY A 68 -6.85 -3.91 2.41
N ASP A 69 -6.95 -3.44 3.66
CA ASP A 69 -7.54 -2.15 4.04
C ASP A 69 -6.50 -1.04 4.22
N ALA A 70 -5.22 -1.30 3.93
CA ALA A 70 -4.14 -0.32 4.07
C ALA A 70 -3.10 -0.47 2.96
N VAL A 71 -2.39 0.63 2.71
CA VAL A 71 -1.23 0.76 1.83
C VAL A 71 -0.25 1.74 2.46
N ASP A 72 1.04 1.49 2.26
CA ASP A 72 2.14 2.38 2.63
C ASP A 72 2.81 2.96 1.40
#